data_AF-H3AV46-F1
#
_entry.id   AF-H3AV46-F1
#
_cell.length_a   1.000
_cell.length_b   1.000
_cell.length_c   1.000
_cell.angle_alpha   90.00
_cell.angle_beta   90.00
_cell.angle_gamma   90.00
#
_symmetry.space_group_name_H-M   'P 1'
#
loop_
_entity.id
_entity.type
_entity.pdbx_description
1 polymer ?
#
loop_
_entity_poly.entity_id
_entity_poly.type
_entity_poly.pdbx_seq_one_letter_code
_entity_poly.pdbx_strand_id
1 'polypeptide(L)'
;TSPPPATLLPIGDILADIKSVFDILNNIATDTTNITAKVSDINSKLDSMDECLDEMENRISHLEDNKEGRAGKMANLDKKFMKAWDRIKDLENRSRRSNICIMVLPEVIEEGKPMEFLSKFLPEILDLPSGIEIERAHRSLAPCSKPSQRLRPIIMCLPKYQTRELILLKAREKQNIVWENHKLAFFQDLSKEVQQKRRAFLKGKQLPRDHGVKYSMAYQATLGVHHEGLLNTFQTLE
;
A
#
# COMPACT_ATOMS: atom_id res chain seq x y z
N THR A 1 16.89 -19.96 -118.92
CA THR A 1 16.07 -20.07 -117.69
C THR A 1 16.30 -21.44 -117.09
N SER A 2 17.17 -21.54 -116.08
CA SER A 2 17.29 -22.73 -115.23
C SER A 2 17.39 -22.26 -113.77
N PRO A 3 16.72 -22.94 -112.82
CA PRO A 3 16.60 -22.47 -111.44
C PRO A 3 17.94 -22.59 -110.69
N PRO A 4 18.13 -21.85 -109.58
CA PRO A 4 19.33 -21.96 -108.76
C PRO A 4 19.35 -23.31 -108.03
N PRO A 5 20.53 -23.86 -107.70
CA PRO A 5 20.62 -25.10 -106.93
C PRO A 5 20.12 -24.85 -105.51
N ALA A 6 19.15 -25.66 -105.09
CA ALA A 6 18.67 -25.66 -103.72
C ALA A 6 19.80 -26.11 -102.79
N THR A 7 20.29 -25.19 -101.96
CA THR A 7 21.28 -25.45 -100.92
C THR A 7 20.65 -26.39 -99.88
N LEU A 8 20.98 -27.67 -99.95
CA LEU A 8 20.61 -28.66 -98.92
C LEU A 8 21.39 -28.33 -97.64
N LEU A 9 20.67 -27.92 -96.60
CA LEU A 9 21.24 -27.75 -95.25
C LEU A 9 21.78 -29.11 -94.73
N PRO A 10 22.93 -29.13 -94.03
CA PRO A 10 23.59 -30.36 -93.63
C PRO A 10 22.79 -31.06 -92.51
N ILE A 11 22.30 -32.27 -92.80
CA ILE A 11 21.50 -33.12 -91.91
C ILE A 11 22.23 -33.43 -90.57
N GLY A 12 23.57 -33.33 -90.53
CA GLY A 12 24.39 -33.58 -89.34
C GLY A 12 24.23 -32.54 -88.23
N ASP A 13 24.05 -31.26 -88.57
CA ASP A 13 23.90 -30.18 -87.59
C ASP A 13 22.55 -30.28 -86.86
N ILE A 14 21.49 -30.66 -87.59
CA ILE A 14 20.15 -30.90 -87.06
C ILE A 14 20.15 -32.04 -86.02
N LEU A 15 20.93 -33.11 -86.25
CA LEU A 15 21.00 -34.24 -85.33
C LEU A 15 21.73 -33.89 -84.02
N ALA A 16 22.74 -33.01 -84.08
CA ALA A 16 23.44 -32.50 -82.90
C ALA A 16 22.51 -31.60 -82.07
N ASP A 17 21.76 -30.72 -82.72
CA ASP A 17 20.75 -29.88 -82.06
C ASP A 17 19.66 -30.72 -81.39
N ILE A 18 19.16 -31.78 -82.04
CA ILE A 18 18.17 -32.71 -81.46
C ILE A 18 18.71 -33.40 -80.20
N LYS A 19 19.98 -33.85 -80.22
CA LYS A 19 20.61 -34.44 -79.02
C LYS A 19 20.73 -33.42 -77.90
N SER A 20 21.15 -32.19 -78.21
CA SER A 20 21.23 -31.11 -77.23
C SER A 20 19.86 -30.79 -76.60
N VAL A 21 18.79 -30.75 -77.41
CA VAL A 21 17.43 -30.54 -76.91
C VAL A 21 16.98 -31.69 -76.01
N PHE A 22 17.30 -32.94 -76.38
CA PHE A 22 16.98 -34.11 -75.56
C PHE A 22 17.70 -34.09 -74.20
N ASP A 23 18.98 -33.70 -74.16
CA ASP A 23 19.74 -33.56 -72.91
C ASP A 23 19.15 -32.45 -72.02
N ILE A 24 18.75 -31.32 -72.60
CA ILE A 24 18.06 -30.24 -71.88
C ILE A 24 16.71 -30.74 -71.31
N LEU A 25 15.93 -31.49 -72.10
CA LEU A 25 14.65 -32.05 -71.64
C LEU A 25 14.84 -33.02 -70.48
N ASN A 26 15.88 -33.86 -70.50
CA ASN A 26 16.20 -34.76 -69.39
C ASN A 26 16.61 -33.97 -68.13
N ASN A 27 17.43 -32.92 -68.28
CA ASN A 27 17.81 -32.06 -67.16
C ASN A 27 16.59 -31.34 -66.56
N ILE A 28 15.68 -30.83 -67.40
CA ILE A 28 14.43 -30.22 -66.95
C ILE A 28 13.55 -31.24 -66.22
N ALA A 29 13.46 -32.48 -66.72
CA ALA A 29 12.71 -33.54 -66.05
C ALA A 29 13.30 -33.84 -64.67
N THR A 30 14.63 -33.95 -64.55
CA THR A 30 15.28 -34.16 -63.25
C THR A 30 15.06 -32.99 -62.30
N ASP A 31 15.19 -31.76 -62.78
CA ASP A 31 14.96 -30.57 -61.96
C ASP A 31 13.50 -30.47 -61.52
N THR A 32 12.56 -30.83 -62.39
CA THR A 32 11.13 -30.88 -62.05
C THR A 32 10.88 -31.88 -60.93
N THR A 33 11.45 -33.09 -61.00
CA THR A 33 11.31 -34.08 -59.92
C THR A 33 11.93 -33.61 -58.61
N ASN A 34 13.09 -32.94 -58.67
CA ASN A 34 13.75 -32.37 -57.49
C ASN A 34 12.93 -31.24 -56.87
N ILE A 35 12.30 -30.39 -57.70
CA ILE A 35 11.39 -29.34 -57.24
C ILE A 35 10.16 -29.94 -56.59
N THR A 36 9.53 -30.96 -57.19
CA THR A 36 8.36 -31.62 -56.60
C THR A 36 8.67 -32.23 -55.24
N ALA A 37 9.84 -32.87 -55.09
CA ALA A 37 10.30 -33.39 -53.80
C ALA A 37 10.47 -32.28 -52.75
N LYS A 38 11.15 -31.17 -53.10
CA LYS A 38 11.30 -30.02 -52.20
C LYS A 38 9.97 -29.36 -51.83
N VAL A 39 9.03 -29.28 -52.77
CA VAL A 39 7.67 -28.76 -52.50
C VAL A 39 6.94 -29.67 -51.52
N SER A 40 7.05 -30.99 -51.68
CA SER A 40 6.49 -31.96 -50.71
C SER A 40 7.09 -31.77 -49.31
N ASP A 41 8.42 -31.61 -49.21
CA ASP A 41 9.09 -31.36 -47.94
C ASP A 41 8.64 -30.04 -47.30
N ILE A 42 8.48 -28.98 -48.09
CA ILE A 42 7.97 -27.69 -47.61
C ILE A 42 6.55 -27.84 -47.08
N ASN A 43 5.66 -28.55 -47.80
CA ASN A 43 4.29 -28.78 -47.34
C ASN A 43 4.26 -29.50 -45.99
N SER A 44 5.07 -30.55 -45.82
CA SER A 44 5.14 -31.27 -44.54
C SER A 44 5.62 -30.39 -43.37
N LYS A 45 6.54 -29.44 -43.63
CA LYS A 45 7.00 -28.48 -42.63
C LYS A 45 5.95 -27.42 -42.34
N LEU A 46 5.18 -27.01 -43.34
CA LEU A 46 4.08 -26.07 -43.20
C LEU A 46 2.98 -26.70 -42.33
N ASP A 47 2.58 -27.94 -42.59
CA ASP A 47 1.61 -28.67 -41.76
C ASP A 47 2.07 -28.75 -40.28
N SER A 48 3.35 -29.09 -40.05
CA SER A 48 3.93 -29.11 -38.70
C SER A 48 3.99 -27.73 -38.05
N MET A 49 4.18 -26.65 -38.83
CA MET A 49 4.16 -25.29 -38.33
C MET A 49 2.74 -24.87 -37.96
N ASP A 50 1.74 -25.22 -38.76
CA ASP A 50 0.33 -24.93 -38.49
C ASP A 50 -0.13 -25.61 -37.19
N GLU A 51 0.21 -26.89 -36.98
CA GLU A 51 -0.07 -27.58 -35.71
C GLU A 51 0.59 -26.88 -34.50
N CYS A 52 1.82 -26.40 -34.67
CA CYS A 52 2.53 -25.68 -33.62
C CYS A 52 1.89 -24.32 -33.33
N LEU A 53 1.44 -23.61 -34.37
CA LEU A 53 0.72 -22.34 -34.22
C LEU A 53 -0.60 -22.54 -33.47
N ASP A 54 -1.37 -23.57 -33.81
CA ASP A 54 -2.62 -23.91 -33.10
C ASP A 54 -2.37 -24.18 -31.61
N GLU A 55 -1.31 -24.92 -31.26
CA GLU A 55 -0.95 -25.18 -29.85
C GLU A 55 -0.57 -23.87 -29.14
N MET A 56 0.22 -23.02 -29.80
CA MET A 56 0.63 -21.73 -29.26
C MET A 56 -0.56 -20.80 -29.03
N GLU A 57 -1.50 -20.72 -29.97
CA GLU A 57 -2.71 -19.91 -29.84
C GLU A 57 -3.57 -20.36 -28.65
N ASN A 58 -3.78 -21.67 -28.51
CA ASN A 58 -4.51 -22.23 -27.37
C ASN A 58 -3.81 -21.93 -26.04
N ARG A 59 -2.48 -22.07 -25.99
CA ARG A 59 -1.69 -21.75 -24.79
C ARG A 59 -1.75 -20.26 -24.45
N ILE A 60 -1.70 -19.37 -25.45
CA ILE A 60 -1.83 -17.92 -25.26
C ILE A 60 -3.22 -17.60 -24.68
N SER A 61 -4.29 -18.12 -25.28
CA SER A 61 -5.66 -17.94 -24.78
C SER A 61 -5.80 -18.37 -23.32
N HIS A 62 -5.31 -19.57 -22.97
CA HIS A 62 -5.31 -20.03 -21.58
C HIS A 62 -4.48 -19.14 -20.63
N LEU A 63 -3.35 -18.60 -21.09
CA LEU A 63 -2.54 -17.70 -20.27
C LEU A 63 -3.22 -16.34 -20.05
N GLU A 64 -3.93 -15.84 -21.05
CA GLU A 64 -4.71 -14.60 -20.97
C GLU A 64 -5.87 -14.74 -19.99
N ASP A 65 -6.66 -15.81 -20.10
CA ASP A 65 -7.75 -16.12 -19.16
C ASP A 65 -7.25 -16.26 -17.73
N ASN A 66 -6.13 -16.98 -17.53
CA ASN A 66 -5.51 -17.14 -16.23
C ASN A 66 -4.94 -15.83 -15.68
N LYS A 67 -4.43 -14.94 -16.54
CA LYS A 67 -3.95 -13.62 -16.15
C LYS A 67 -5.11 -12.75 -15.68
N GLU A 68 -6.20 -12.72 -16.42
CA GLU A 68 -7.40 -11.96 -16.05
C GLU A 68 -8.03 -12.49 -14.76
N GLY A 69 -8.17 -13.82 -14.65
CA GLY A 69 -8.66 -14.46 -13.43
C GLY A 69 -7.78 -14.17 -12.20
N ARG A 70 -6.46 -14.09 -12.37
CA ARG A 70 -5.55 -13.68 -11.29
C ARG A 70 -5.68 -12.19 -10.94
N ALA A 71 -5.79 -11.32 -11.93
CA ALA A 71 -5.99 -9.89 -11.71
C ALA A 71 -7.27 -9.62 -10.91
N GLY A 72 -8.38 -10.29 -11.26
CA GLY A 72 -9.63 -10.21 -10.52
C GLY A 72 -9.53 -10.70 -9.07
N LYS A 73 -8.81 -11.81 -8.83
CA LYS A 73 -8.54 -12.31 -7.46
C LYS A 73 -7.70 -11.34 -6.65
N MET A 74 -6.68 -10.74 -7.26
CA MET A 74 -5.81 -9.75 -6.61
C MET A 74 -6.61 -8.51 -6.18
N ALA A 75 -7.40 -7.94 -7.10
CA ALA A 75 -8.27 -6.80 -6.79
C ALA A 75 -9.26 -7.10 -5.66
N ASN A 76 -9.80 -8.32 -5.60
CA ASN A 76 -10.67 -8.76 -4.53
C ASN A 76 -9.94 -8.93 -3.18
N LEU A 77 -8.70 -9.42 -3.19
CA LEU A 77 -7.87 -9.51 -2.00
C LEU A 77 -7.50 -8.12 -1.48
N ASP A 78 -7.11 -7.19 -2.34
CA ASP A 78 -6.82 -5.81 -1.96
C ASP A 78 -8.03 -5.14 -1.30
N LYS A 79 -9.23 -5.32 -1.87
CA LYS A 79 -10.48 -4.83 -1.27
C LYS A 79 -10.73 -5.42 0.12
N LYS A 80 -10.49 -6.72 0.30
CA LYS A 80 -10.64 -7.40 1.60
C LYS A 80 -9.60 -6.93 2.61
N PHE A 81 -8.35 -6.75 2.16
CA PHE A 81 -7.25 -6.25 2.98
C PHE A 81 -7.54 -4.84 3.48
N MET A 82 -7.97 -3.93 2.60
CA MET A 82 -8.32 -2.55 3.01
C MET A 82 -9.46 -2.53 4.03
N LYS A 83 -10.52 -3.33 3.82
CA LYS A 83 -11.61 -3.46 4.80
C LYS A 83 -11.15 -4.03 6.14
N ALA A 84 -10.26 -5.02 6.12
CA ALA A 84 -9.70 -5.59 7.34
C ALA A 84 -8.83 -4.56 8.08
N TRP A 85 -7.99 -3.83 7.34
CA TRP A 85 -7.17 -2.76 7.87
C TRP A 85 -8.01 -1.66 8.53
N ASP A 86 -9.09 -1.23 7.86
CA ASP A 86 -10.04 -0.25 8.43
C ASP A 86 -10.70 -0.74 9.73
N ARG A 87 -11.08 -2.01 9.80
CA ARG A 87 -11.63 -2.61 11.02
C ARG A 87 -10.59 -2.67 12.15
N ILE A 88 -9.35 -3.05 11.86
CA ILE A 88 -8.27 -3.10 12.87
C ILE A 88 -8.03 -1.69 13.43
N LYS A 89 -7.95 -0.68 12.57
CA LYS A 89 -7.81 0.72 12.99
C LYS A 89 -8.97 1.17 13.87
N ASP A 90 -10.21 0.88 13.48
CA ASP A 90 -11.39 1.23 14.27
C ASP A 90 -11.39 0.54 15.64
N LEU A 91 -11.09 -0.76 15.69
CA LEU A 91 -11.01 -1.53 16.95
C LEU A 91 -9.92 -1.01 17.88
N GLU A 92 -8.70 -0.76 17.38
CA GLU A 92 -7.61 -0.19 18.19
C GLU A 92 -8.03 1.16 18.78
N ASN A 93 -8.62 2.02 17.97
CA ASN A 93 -9.03 3.34 18.38
C ASN A 93 -10.19 3.33 19.40
N ARG A 94 -11.16 2.41 19.24
CA ARG A 94 -12.25 2.21 20.22
C ARG A 94 -11.71 1.71 21.55
N SER A 95 -10.78 0.75 21.51
CA SER A 95 -10.13 0.22 22.71
C SER A 95 -9.36 1.29 23.49
N ARG A 96 -8.74 2.25 22.78
CA ARG A 96 -7.99 3.36 23.41
C ARG A 96 -8.85 4.57 23.80
N ARG A 97 -10.15 4.58 23.48
CA ARG A 97 -10.98 5.80 23.59
C ARG A 97 -11.04 6.35 25.02
N SER A 98 -11.13 5.47 26.01
CA SER A 98 -11.19 5.81 27.43
C SER A 98 -9.81 5.88 28.11
N ASN A 99 -8.72 5.76 27.35
CA ASN A 99 -7.37 5.79 27.90
C ASN A 99 -6.82 7.22 28.00
N ILE A 100 -6.01 7.45 29.03
CA ILE A 100 -5.19 8.65 29.23
C ILE A 100 -3.73 8.24 29.33
N CYS A 101 -2.87 9.03 28.69
CA CYS A 101 -1.43 8.93 28.77
C CYS A 101 -0.89 10.10 29.62
N ILE A 102 -0.23 9.77 30.72
CA ILE A 102 0.42 10.71 31.64
C ILE A 102 1.92 10.68 31.33
N MET A 103 2.46 11.85 30.98
CA MET A 103 3.86 12.04 30.62
C MET A 103 4.63 12.72 31.77
N VAL A 104 5.93 12.45 31.85
CA VAL A 104 6.89 13.12 32.77
C VAL A 104 6.66 12.79 34.26
N LEU A 105 5.86 11.78 34.56
CA LEU A 105 5.70 11.30 35.92
C LEU A 105 6.96 10.51 36.35
N PRO A 106 7.64 10.89 37.45
CA PRO A 106 8.87 10.24 37.92
C PRO A 106 8.72 8.73 38.10
N GLU A 107 9.76 7.95 37.80
CA GLU A 107 9.67 6.48 37.93
C GLU A 107 9.71 6.02 39.40
N VAL A 108 9.22 4.81 39.66
CA VAL A 108 9.28 4.11 40.96
C VAL A 108 8.34 4.68 42.06
N ILE A 109 7.83 5.90 41.91
CA ILE A 109 6.88 6.50 42.87
C ILE A 109 5.58 5.71 43.03
N GLU A 110 5.21 4.90 42.04
CA GLU A 110 4.02 4.03 42.14
C GLU A 110 4.22 2.82 43.05
N GLU A 111 5.47 2.49 43.40
CA GLU A 111 5.83 1.28 44.16
C GLU A 111 5.27 -0.02 43.52
N GLY A 112 5.21 -0.05 42.19
CA GLY A 112 4.65 -1.17 41.43
C GLY A 112 3.12 -1.24 41.42
N LYS A 113 2.43 -0.27 42.05
CA LYS A 113 0.97 -0.20 42.16
C LYS A 113 0.40 1.08 41.53
N PRO A 114 0.48 1.21 40.19
CA PRO A 114 0.07 2.42 39.48
C PRO A 114 -1.40 2.79 39.67
N MET A 115 -2.30 1.81 39.87
CA MET A 115 -3.72 2.10 40.09
C MET A 115 -3.97 2.77 41.44
N GLU A 116 -3.44 2.19 42.52
CA GLU A 116 -3.59 2.74 43.88
C GLU A 116 -2.97 4.13 43.99
N PHE A 117 -1.80 4.32 43.38
CA PHE A 117 -1.14 5.62 43.29
C PHE A 117 -2.03 6.65 42.58
N LEU A 118 -2.48 6.36 41.35
CA LEU A 118 -3.26 7.31 40.56
C LEU A 118 -4.62 7.64 41.17
N SER A 119 -5.28 6.69 41.84
CA SER A 119 -6.57 6.95 42.51
C SER A 119 -6.46 7.98 43.65
N LYS A 120 -5.29 8.10 44.29
CA LYS A 120 -5.02 9.13 45.32
C LYS A 120 -4.46 10.41 44.71
N PHE A 121 -3.57 10.25 43.74
CA PHE A 121 -2.82 11.34 43.11
C PHE A 121 -3.69 12.26 42.23
N LEU A 122 -4.60 11.69 41.43
CA LEU A 122 -5.42 12.47 40.50
C LEU A 122 -6.37 13.48 41.18
N PRO A 123 -7.10 13.12 42.25
CA PRO A 123 -7.89 14.07 43.03
C PRO A 123 -7.08 15.25 43.56
N GLU A 124 -5.91 14.98 44.13
CA GLU A 124 -5.03 16.01 44.71
C GLU A 124 -4.49 16.97 43.64
N ILE A 125 -4.06 16.44 42.50
CA ILE A 125 -3.35 17.25 41.51
C ILE A 125 -4.27 17.97 40.52
N LEU A 126 -5.48 17.46 40.28
CA LEU A 126 -6.44 18.01 39.30
C LEU A 126 -7.71 18.57 39.92
N ASP A 127 -7.79 18.65 41.26
CA ASP A 127 -8.97 19.15 41.98
C ASP A 127 -10.24 18.37 41.59
N LEU A 128 -10.10 17.04 41.50
CA LEU A 128 -11.15 16.10 41.10
C LEU A 128 -11.85 15.50 42.32
N PRO A 129 -13.11 15.04 42.19
CA PRO A 129 -13.76 14.29 43.27
C PRO A 129 -12.97 13.01 43.60
N SER A 130 -12.94 12.66 44.88
CA SER A 130 -12.39 11.40 45.35
C SER A 130 -13.16 10.20 44.77
N GLY A 131 -12.50 9.04 44.64
CA GLY A 131 -13.14 7.81 44.19
C GLY A 131 -13.12 7.62 42.67
N ILE A 132 -12.09 8.12 41.98
CA ILE A 132 -11.90 7.84 40.56
C ILE A 132 -11.63 6.34 40.37
N GLU A 133 -12.58 5.66 39.73
CA GLU A 133 -12.45 4.27 39.31
C GLU A 133 -11.47 4.16 38.15
N ILE A 134 -10.42 3.38 38.34
CA ILE A 134 -9.41 3.07 37.32
C ILE A 134 -9.50 1.57 37.04
N GLU A 135 -9.76 1.22 35.78
CA GLU A 135 -9.87 -0.18 35.36
C GLU A 135 -8.49 -0.82 35.27
N ARG A 136 -7.52 -0.09 34.71
CA ARG A 136 -6.15 -0.56 34.52
C ARG A 136 -5.19 0.61 34.45
N ALA A 137 -4.04 0.51 35.09
CA ALA A 137 -2.94 1.44 34.91
C ALA A 137 -1.62 0.69 34.80
N HIS A 138 -0.74 1.15 33.91
CA HIS A 138 0.58 0.55 33.72
C HIS A 138 1.53 1.54 33.05
N ARG A 139 2.82 1.39 33.32
CA ARG A 139 3.88 2.06 32.55
C ARG A 139 3.98 1.41 31.17
N SER A 140 4.43 2.17 30.16
CA SER A 140 4.78 1.60 28.87
C SER A 140 5.84 0.49 29.01
N LEU A 141 5.79 -0.54 28.17
CA LEU A 141 6.68 -1.70 28.20
C LEU A 141 8.17 -1.41 27.88
N ALA A 142 8.55 -0.15 27.67
CA ALA A 142 9.95 0.23 27.50
C ALA A 142 10.76 -0.09 28.78
N PRO A 143 12.08 -0.35 28.65
CA PRO A 143 12.97 -0.48 29.80
C PRO A 143 12.89 0.75 30.72
N CYS A 144 13.01 0.52 32.04
CA CYS A 144 13.08 1.58 33.04
C CYS A 144 14.13 2.63 32.66
N SER A 145 13.74 3.91 32.65
CA SER A 145 14.66 4.97 32.25
C SER A 145 15.74 5.18 33.29
N LYS A 146 16.99 5.31 32.84
CA LYS A 146 18.10 5.81 33.66
C LYS A 146 17.85 7.30 33.99
N PRO A 147 18.53 7.89 35.00
CA PRO A 147 18.32 9.30 35.39
C PRO A 147 18.46 10.33 34.27
N SER A 148 19.19 10.02 33.18
CA SER A 148 19.36 10.89 32.01
C SER A 148 18.43 10.54 30.83
N GLN A 149 17.57 9.53 30.97
CA GLN A 149 16.67 9.04 29.93
C GLN A 149 15.24 9.55 30.16
N ARG A 150 14.46 9.55 29.08
CA ARG A 150 13.08 10.03 29.12
C ARG A 150 12.22 9.10 29.98
N LEU A 151 11.55 9.68 30.99
CA LEU A 151 10.59 9.00 31.85
C LEU A 151 9.50 8.29 31.03
N ARG A 152 9.21 7.03 31.37
CA ARG A 152 8.18 6.23 30.69
C ARG A 152 6.78 6.77 30.97
N PRO A 153 5.91 6.93 29.97
CA PRO A 153 4.52 7.31 30.23
C PRO A 153 3.77 6.24 31.03
N ILE A 154 2.81 6.69 31.85
CA ILE A 154 1.75 5.82 32.36
C ILE A 154 0.55 5.90 31.44
N ILE A 155 0.03 4.73 31.07
CA ILE A 155 -1.25 4.60 30.37
C ILE A 155 -2.26 4.07 31.38
N MET A 156 -3.31 4.86 31.62
CA MET A 156 -4.45 4.45 32.43
C MET A 156 -5.71 4.31 31.57
N CYS A 157 -6.47 3.25 31.83
CA CYS A 157 -7.77 2.95 31.25
C CYS A 157 -8.84 3.24 32.28
N LEU A 158 -9.87 3.97 31.86
CA LEU A 158 -11.01 4.34 32.68
C LEU A 158 -12.25 3.61 32.17
N PRO A 159 -13.12 3.11 33.06
CA PRO A 159 -14.32 2.38 32.65
C PRO A 159 -15.32 3.31 31.93
N LYS A 160 -15.35 4.59 32.30
CA LYS A 160 -16.29 5.60 31.78
C LYS A 160 -15.55 6.63 30.94
N TYR A 161 -15.96 6.77 29.68
CA TYR A 161 -15.45 7.79 28.76
C TYR A 161 -15.64 9.23 29.29
N GLN A 162 -16.73 9.48 30.02
CA GLN A 162 -17.02 10.78 30.64
C GLN A 162 -15.98 11.17 31.69
N THR A 163 -15.57 10.22 32.55
CA THR A 163 -14.51 10.45 33.55
C THR A 163 -13.19 10.81 32.88
N ARG A 164 -12.88 10.14 31.76
CA ARG A 164 -11.71 10.45 30.94
C ARG A 164 -11.77 11.88 30.40
N GLU A 165 -12.91 12.30 29.86
CA GLU A 165 -13.08 13.67 29.35
C GLU A 165 -12.94 14.72 30.45
N LEU A 166 -13.52 14.47 31.63
CA LEU A 166 -13.42 15.35 32.79
C LEU A 166 -11.95 15.54 33.22
N ILE A 167 -11.18 14.45 33.34
CA ILE A 167 -9.76 14.51 33.72
C ILE A 167 -8.96 15.34 32.70
N LEU A 168 -9.16 15.10 31.40
CA LEU A 168 -8.45 15.85 30.36
C LEU A 168 -8.88 17.32 30.32
N LEU A 169 -10.16 17.62 30.59
CA LEU A 169 -10.65 18.99 30.69
C LEU A 169 -9.98 19.71 31.85
N LYS A 170 -10.01 19.15 33.07
CA LYS A 170 -9.36 19.72 34.25
C LYS A 170 -7.87 19.93 34.05
N ALA A 171 -7.20 18.97 33.42
CA ALA A 171 -5.78 19.11 33.11
C ALA A 171 -5.50 20.27 32.13
N ARG A 172 -6.39 20.49 31.13
CA ARG A 172 -6.29 21.63 30.21
C ARG A 172 -6.63 22.95 30.88
N GLU A 173 -7.61 22.99 31.79
CA GLU A 173 -7.94 24.19 32.55
C GLU A 173 -6.75 24.64 33.42
N LYS A 174 -6.08 23.68 34.07
CA LYS A 174 -4.92 23.95 34.94
C LYS A 174 -3.68 24.38 34.16
N GLN A 175 -3.52 23.98 32.89
CA GLN A 175 -2.42 24.26 31.93
C GLN A 175 -1.00 23.85 32.37
N ASN A 176 -0.59 24.22 33.58
CA ASN A 176 0.74 23.99 34.14
C ASN A 176 0.65 23.18 35.42
N ILE A 177 0.65 21.85 35.27
CA ILE A 177 0.61 20.92 36.38
C ILE A 177 2.05 20.58 36.77
N VAL A 178 2.51 21.12 37.88
CA VAL A 178 3.86 20.89 38.40
C VAL A 178 3.77 20.07 39.68
N TRP A 179 4.54 18.99 39.75
CA TRP A 179 4.63 18.11 40.91
C TRP A 179 6.09 17.72 41.12
N GLU A 180 6.64 17.95 42.32
CA GLU A 180 8.04 17.66 42.64
C GLU A 180 9.04 18.16 41.58
N ASN A 181 8.88 19.40 41.11
CA ASN A 181 9.67 20.01 40.01
C ASN A 181 9.50 19.37 38.62
N HIS A 182 8.58 18.43 38.46
CA HIS A 182 8.25 17.81 37.18
C HIS A 182 6.96 18.42 36.60
N LYS A 183 7.04 18.90 35.36
CA LYS A 183 5.86 19.39 34.63
C LYS A 183 5.14 18.22 33.97
N LEU A 184 4.04 17.82 34.57
CA LEU A 184 3.22 16.71 34.10
C LEU A 184 2.35 17.14 32.92
N ALA A 185 2.11 16.20 32.00
CA ALA A 185 1.24 16.44 30.87
C ALA A 185 0.31 15.25 30.64
N PHE A 186 -0.98 15.56 30.44
CA PHE A 186 -2.05 14.60 30.27
C PHE A 186 -2.55 14.64 28.83
N PHE A 187 -2.54 13.48 28.16
CA PHE A 187 -2.96 13.35 26.78
C PHE A 187 -3.95 12.21 26.61
N GLN A 188 -4.78 12.31 25.56
CA GLN A 188 -5.48 11.14 25.05
C GLN A 188 -4.46 10.12 24.52
N ASP A 189 -4.64 8.84 24.86
CA ASP A 189 -3.91 7.75 24.20
C ASP A 189 -4.49 7.56 22.78
N LEU A 190 -3.64 7.75 21.78
CA LEU A 190 -4.00 7.71 20.36
C LEU A 190 -3.22 6.62 19.67
N SER A 191 -3.84 5.93 18.70
CA SER A 191 -3.13 5.03 17.80
C SER A 191 -2.03 5.78 17.03
N LYS A 192 -0.99 5.05 16.60
CA LYS A 192 0.15 5.63 15.89
C LYS A 192 -0.27 6.38 14.62
N GLU A 193 -1.24 5.85 13.90
CA GLU A 193 -1.76 6.48 12.69
C GLU A 193 -2.49 7.79 12.97
N VAL A 194 -3.33 7.84 14.01
CA VAL A 194 -4.01 9.08 14.40
C VAL A 194 -2.98 10.12 14.87
N GLN A 195 -1.94 9.69 15.60
CA GLN A 195 -0.82 10.57 15.95
C GLN A 195 -0.11 11.12 14.71
N GLN A 196 0.14 10.29 13.68
CA GLN A 196 0.74 10.72 12.42
C GLN A 196 -0.16 11.72 11.67
N LYS A 197 -1.47 11.45 11.57
CA LYS A 197 -2.45 12.39 10.99
C LYS A 197 -2.42 13.73 11.72
N ARG A 198 -2.45 13.73 13.06
CA ARG A 198 -2.36 14.96 13.87
C ARG A 198 -1.02 15.69 13.74
N ARG A 199 0.06 14.95 13.46
CA ARG A 199 1.40 15.49 13.21
C ARG A 199 1.47 16.23 11.87
N ALA A 200 0.74 15.77 10.85
CA ALA A 200 0.65 16.48 9.57
C ALA A 200 0.16 17.93 9.79
N PHE A 201 -0.84 18.12 10.66
CA PHE A 201 -1.36 19.43 11.04
C PHE A 201 -0.41 20.31 11.86
N LEU A 202 0.85 19.92 12.14
CA LEU A 202 1.78 20.77 12.89
C LEU A 202 1.98 22.14 12.24
N LYS A 203 2.17 22.16 10.92
CA LYS A 203 2.28 23.39 10.11
C LYS A 203 0.97 24.17 10.11
N GLY A 204 -0.15 23.51 9.87
CA GLY A 204 -1.48 24.15 9.87
C GLY A 204 -1.85 24.80 11.21
N LYS A 205 -1.31 24.31 12.34
CA LYS A 205 -1.50 24.95 13.65
C LYS A 205 -0.58 26.14 13.91
N GLN A 206 0.50 26.29 13.14
CA GLN A 206 1.45 27.39 13.34
C GLN A 206 0.80 28.72 13.00
N LEU A 207 0.09 28.79 11.86
CA LEU A 207 -0.57 30.00 11.43
C LEU A 207 -1.59 30.54 12.47
N PRO A 208 -2.55 29.75 12.99
CA PRO A 208 -3.43 30.23 14.06
C PRO A 208 -2.69 30.63 15.34
N ARG A 209 -1.62 29.89 15.72
CA ARG A 209 -0.82 30.24 16.90
C ARG A 209 -0.17 31.62 16.76
N ASP A 210 0.45 31.87 15.61
CA ASP A 210 1.20 33.10 15.35
C ASP A 210 0.27 34.33 15.30
N HIS A 211 -0.99 34.12 14.92
CA HIS A 211 -2.03 35.16 14.87
C HIS A 211 -2.90 35.24 16.13
N GLY A 212 -2.57 34.50 17.20
CA GLY A 212 -3.35 34.50 18.45
C GLY A 212 -4.76 33.91 18.31
N VAL A 213 -5.03 33.17 17.24
CA VAL A 213 -6.32 32.57 16.93
C VAL A 213 -6.49 31.26 17.71
N LYS A 214 -7.62 31.12 18.41
CA LYS A 214 -7.93 29.89 19.15
C LYS A 214 -8.15 28.74 18.17
N TYR A 215 -7.50 27.62 18.43
CA TYR A 215 -7.68 26.39 17.65
C TYR A 215 -7.81 25.18 18.59
N SER A 216 -8.40 24.11 18.08
CA SER A 216 -8.55 22.83 18.77
C SER A 216 -8.28 21.67 17.81
N MET A 217 -7.87 20.53 18.36
CA MET A 217 -7.77 19.28 17.60
C MET A 217 -8.82 18.31 18.10
N ALA A 218 -9.89 18.16 17.34
CA ALA A 218 -10.89 17.15 17.58
C ALA A 218 -10.38 15.76 17.17
N TYR A 219 -10.90 14.74 17.84
CA TYR A 219 -10.66 13.36 17.48
C TYR A 219 -11.42 13.02 16.17
N GLN A 220 -10.85 12.28 15.22
CA GLN A 220 -9.50 11.70 15.24
C GLN A 220 -8.39 12.72 14.97
N ALA A 221 -8.49 13.48 13.88
CA ALA A 221 -7.50 14.48 13.50
C ALA A 221 -8.16 15.60 12.69
N THR A 222 -9.14 16.28 13.29
CA THR A 222 -9.82 17.43 12.68
C THR A 222 -9.34 18.70 13.36
N LEU A 223 -8.75 19.63 12.62
CA LEU A 223 -8.33 20.93 13.13
C LEU A 223 -9.53 21.87 13.12
N GLY A 224 -9.93 22.37 14.28
CA GLY A 224 -10.92 23.43 14.42
C GLY A 224 -10.23 24.76 14.66
N VAL A 225 -10.55 25.80 13.90
CA VAL A 225 -10.01 27.16 14.05
C VAL A 225 -11.16 28.13 14.25
N HIS A 226 -11.10 28.94 15.30
CA HIS A 226 -12.12 29.95 15.59
C HIS A 226 -11.76 31.26 14.90
N HIS A 227 -12.47 31.63 13.84
CA HIS A 227 -12.27 32.88 13.12
C HIS A 227 -13.59 33.65 13.06
N GLU A 228 -13.60 34.93 13.44
CA GLU A 228 -14.79 35.80 13.37
C GLU A 228 -16.03 35.23 14.09
N GLY A 229 -15.82 34.51 15.19
CA GLY A 229 -16.92 33.88 15.94
C GLY A 229 -17.44 32.56 15.35
N LEU A 230 -16.94 32.13 14.19
CA LEU A 230 -17.27 30.86 13.55
C LEU A 230 -16.17 29.81 13.79
N LEU A 231 -16.58 28.55 13.99
CA LEU A 231 -15.66 27.42 14.08
C LEU A 231 -15.54 26.76 12.69
N ASN A 232 -14.38 26.96 12.06
CA ASN A 232 -14.04 26.30 10.81
C ASN A 232 -13.30 25.00 11.09
N THR A 233 -13.66 23.90 10.42
CA THR A 233 -13.08 22.58 10.67
C THR A 233 -12.43 22.01 9.42
N PHE A 234 -11.22 21.47 9.58
CA PHE A 234 -10.38 20.95 8.50
C PHE A 234 -9.99 19.50 8.79
N GLN A 235 -10.27 18.59 7.84
CA GLN A 235 -9.93 17.17 7.94
C GLN A 235 -8.66 16.81 7.16
N THR A 236 -8.26 17.69 6.23
CA THR A 236 -7.05 17.64 5.42
C THR A 236 -6.21 18.89 5.67
N LEU A 237 -4.93 18.83 5.26
CA LEU A 237 -4.03 19.99 5.35
C LEU A 237 -4.29 21.01 4.21
N GLU A 238 -4.80 20.51 3.08
CA GLU A 238 -5.29 21.27 1.94
C GLU A 238 -6.63 21.94 2.25
#